data_AF-R7BCI0-F1
#
_entry.id   AF-R7BCI0-F1
#
_cell.length_a   1.000
_cell.length_b   1.000
_cell.length_c   1.000
_cell.angle_alpha   90.00
_cell.angle_beta   90.00
_cell.angle_gamma   90.00
#
_symmetry.space_group_name_H-M   'P 1'
#
loop_
_entity.id
_entity.type
_entity.pdbx_description
1 polymer ?
#
loop_
_entity_poly.entity_id
_entity_poly.type
_entity_poly.pdbx_seq_one_letter_code
_entity_poly.pdbx_strand_id
1 'polypeptide(L)' 'MEQARPGFIILMHDMQGNVQTVEAIETIIHELKRQGYEFVTIRDLFKKSGVRPERNTIYSEVN' A
#
# COMPACT_ATOMS: atom_id res chain seq x y z
N MET A 1 -9.28 4.85 -7.45
CA MET A 1 -8.29 5.73 -6.77
C MET A 1 -8.86 6.48 -5.57
N GLU A 2 -10.18 6.54 -5.36
CA GLU A 2 -10.82 7.22 -4.21
C GLU A 2 -10.42 6.71 -2.81
N GLN A 3 -9.70 5.60 -2.71
CA GLN A 3 -9.29 5.01 -1.43
C GLN A 3 -7.85 5.34 -1.01
N ALA A 4 -7.02 5.91 -1.90
CA ALA A 4 -5.64 6.23 -1.58
C ALA A 4 -5.59 7.47 -0.67
N ARG A 5 -5.10 7.26 0.55
CA ARG A 5 -4.84 8.31 1.56
C ARG A 5 -3.52 8.02 2.27
N PRO A 6 -2.86 9.02 2.87
CA PRO A 6 -1.61 8.80 3.59
C PRO A 6 -1.76 7.66 4.59
N GLY A 7 -0.81 6.72 4.55
CA GLY A 7 -0.76 5.61 5.51
C GLY A 7 -1.54 4.35 5.16
N PHE A 8 -2.22 4.29 4.01
CA PHE A 8 -3.01 3.10 3.63
C PHE A 8 -2.14 1.90 3.18
N ILE A 9 -2.67 0.70 3.38
CA ILE A 9 -2.09 -0.58 2.95
C ILE A 9 -2.89 -1.13 1.78
N ILE A 10 -2.22 -1.33 0.63
CA ILE A 10 -2.83 -1.94 -0.56
C ILE A 10 -2.68 -3.45 -0.49
N LEU A 11 -3.78 -4.19 -0.48
CA LEU A 11 -3.76 -5.65 -0.63
C LEU A 11 -3.86 -6.02 -2.11
N MET A 12 -2.89 -6.79 -2.60
CA MET A 12 -2.86 -7.32 -3.97
C MET A 12 -2.48 -8.80 -3.94
N HIS A 13 -2.87 -9.55 -4.98
CA HIS A 13 -2.57 -10.97 -5.13
C HIS A 13 -1.73 -11.24 -6.37
N ASP A 14 -0.50 -11.72 -6.17
CA ASP A 14 0.36 -12.23 -7.24
C ASP A 14 0.21 -13.75 -7.35
N MET A 15 -0.75 -14.20 -8.17
CA MET A 15 -1.00 -15.62 -8.44
C MET A 15 -0.76 -15.94 -9.91
N GLN A 16 -0.30 -17.16 -10.20
CA GLN A 16 -0.05 -17.63 -11.56
C GLN A 16 -1.33 -17.52 -12.42
N GLY A 17 -1.25 -16.85 -13.58
CA GLY A 17 -2.40 -16.56 -14.45
C GLY A 17 -3.02 -15.17 -14.25
N ASN A 18 -2.55 -14.39 -13.27
CA ASN A 18 -3.03 -13.02 -13.02
C ASN A 18 -2.34 -11.95 -13.90
N VAL A 19 -2.23 -12.22 -15.20
CA VAL A 19 -1.55 -11.35 -16.18
C VAL A 19 -2.17 -9.95 -16.27
N GLN A 20 -3.49 -9.83 -16.06
CA GLN A 20 -4.18 -8.54 -16.04
C GLN A 20 -3.77 -7.66 -14.84
N THR A 21 -3.30 -8.25 -13.75
CA THR A 21 -2.87 -7.50 -12.56
C THR A 21 -1.47 -6.88 -12.74
N VAL A 22 -0.61 -7.47 -13.58
CA VAL A 22 0.74 -6.95 -13.83
C VAL A 22 0.68 -5.58 -14.52
N GLU A 23 -0.13 -5.46 -15.57
CA GLU A 23 -0.31 -4.19 -16.31
C GLU A 23 -1.01 -3.13 -15.45
N ALA A 24 -1.98 -3.54 -14.62
CA ALA A 24 -2.68 -2.64 -13.71
C ALA A 24 -1.74 -2.08 -12.62
N ILE A 25 -0.85 -2.92 -12.08
CA ILE A 25 0.11 -2.51 -11.05
C ILE A 25 1.04 -1.40 -11.56
N GLU A 26 1.54 -1.52 -12.79
CA GLU A 26 2.42 -0.50 -13.36
C GLU A 26 1.72 0.87 -13.45
N THR A 27 0.47 0.87 -13.92
CA THR A 27 -0.35 2.09 -14.00
C THR A 27 -0.60 2.68 -12.61
N ILE A 28 -0.98 1.83 -11.63
CA ILE A 28 -1.27 2.27 -10.25
C ILE A 28 -0.04 2.89 -9.59
N ILE A 29 1.13 2.25 -9.72
CA ILE A 29 2.38 2.75 -9.14
C ILE A 29 2.76 4.10 -9.73
N HIS A 30 2.68 4.26 -11.06
CA HIS A 30 3.00 5.52 -11.72
C HIS A 30 2.08 6.65 -11.26
N GLU A 31 0.77 6.41 -11.23
CA GLU A 31 -0.21 7.42 -10.84
C GLU A 31 -0.06 7.85 -9.38
N LEU A 32 0.18 6.90 -8.45
CA LEU A 32 0.39 7.22 -7.03
C LEU A 32 1.71 7.96 -6.79
N LYS A 33 2.79 7.58 -7.48
CA LYS A 33 4.05 8.35 -7.43
C LYS A 33 3.86 9.78 -7.94
N ARG A 34 3.10 9.97 -9.03
CA ARG A 34 2.79 11.30 -9.58
C ARG A 34 2.01 12.18 -8.59
N GLN A 35 1.19 11.56 -7.75
CA GLN A 35 0.45 12.23 -6.68
C GLN A 35 1.30 12.52 -5.43
N GLY A 36 2.59 12.13 -5.42
CA GLY A 36 3.51 12.40 -4.32
C GLY A 36 3.56 11.29 -3.25
N TYR A 37 2.96 10.13 -3.49
CA TYR A 37 3.03 9.01 -2.57
C TYR A 37 4.40 8.32 -2.62
N GLU A 38 4.88 7.90 -1.45
CA GLU A 38 6.04 7.03 -1.29
C GLU A 38 5.57 5.59 -1.04
N PHE A 39 6.08 4.64 -1.82
CA PHE A 39 5.86 3.23 -1.57
C PHE A 39 6.86 2.74 -0.53
N VAL A 40 6.36 2.22 0.59
CA VAL A 40 7.15 1.76 1.72
C VAL A 40 6.77 0.34 2.11
N THR A 41 7.66 -0.35 2.82
CA THR A 41 7.30 -1.63 3.44
C THR A 41 6.37 -1.41 4.63
N ILE A 42 5.65 -2.46 5.07
CA ILE A 42 4.84 -2.39 6.29
C ILE A 42 5.67 -1.96 7.51
N ARG A 43 6.91 -2.44 7.61
CA ARG A 43 7.82 -2.05 8.71
C ARG A 43 8.13 -0.55 8.69
N ASP A 44 8.40 0.00 7.51
CA ASP A 44 8.74 1.41 7.36
C ASP A 44 7.52 2.32 7.55
N LEU A 45 6.32 1.86 7.16
CA LEU A 45 5.06 2.55 7.40
C LEU A 45 4.87 2.84 8.89
N PHE A 46 4.93 1.81 9.75
CA PHE A 46 4.82 1.97 11.20
C PHE A 46 5.95 2.82 11.79
N LYS A 47 7.18 2.70 11.26
CA LYS A 47 8.31 3.53 11.71
C LYS A 47 8.09 5.00 11.40
N LYS A 48 7.55 5.34 10.22
CA LYS A 48 7.29 6.72 9.79
C LYS A 48 6.10 7.35 10.51
N SER A 49 5.06 6.58 10.83
CA SER A 49 3.91 7.09 11.59
C SER A 49 4.18 7.27 13.08
N GLY A 50 5.19 6.57 13.63
CA GLY A 50 5.45 6.55 15.07
C GLY A 50 4.48 5.66 15.86
N VAL A 51 3.57 4.97 15.18
CA VAL A 51 2.64 4.00 15.78
C VAL A 51 3.36 2.70 16.09
N ARG A 52 3.15 2.16 17.29
CA ARG A 52 3.58 0.80 17.64
C ARG A 52 2.46 -0.18 17.27
N PRO A 53 2.72 -1.21 16.45
CA PRO A 53 1.72 -2.20 16.10
C PRO A 53 1.30 -3.00 17.34
N GLU A 54 -0.01 -3.21 17.48
CA GLU A 54 -0.61 -3.96 18.59
C GLU A 54 -0.89 -5.40 18.19
N ARG A 55 -0.76 -6.33 19.14
CA ARG A 55 -1.14 -7.72 18.91
C ARG A 55 -2.66 -7.82 18.79
N ASN A 56 -3.12 -8.73 17.93
CA ASN A 56 -4.53 -9.00 17.66
C ASN A 56 -5.32 -7.82 17.04
N THR A 57 -4.62 -6.89 16.39
CA THR A 57 -5.23 -5.76 15.67
C THR A 57 -5.03 -5.92 14.16
N ILE A 58 -6.09 -5.69 13.39
CA ILE A 58 -6.06 -5.67 11.92
C ILE A 58 -5.89 -4.23 11.46
N TYR A 59 -4.92 -3.99 10.58
CA TYR A 59 -4.64 -2.68 10.02
C TYR A 59 -4.90 -2.70 8.51
N SER A 60 -5.73 -1.78 8.04
CA SER A 60 -5.82 -1.39 6.63
C SER A 60 -5.10 -0.07 6.35
N GLU A 61 -4.71 0.66 7.41
CA GLU A 61 -3.98 1.92 7.36
C GLU A 61 -3.28 2.21 8.69
N VAL A 62 -2.34 3.14 8.67
CA VAL A 62 -1.61 3.63 9.85
C VAL A 62 -1.45 5.16 9.73
N ASN A 63 -2.05 5.90 10.67
CA ASN A 63 -1.90 7.36 10.80
C ASN A 63 -0.87 7.73 11.85
#